data_AF-A0A811KEL2-F1
#
_entry.id   AF-A0A811KEL2-F1
#
_cell.length_a   1.000
_cell.length_b   1.000
_cell.length_c   1.000
_cell.angle_alpha   90.00
_cell.angle_beta   90.00
_cell.angle_gamma   90.00
#
_symmetry.space_group_name_H-M   'P 1'
#
loop_
_entity.id
_entity.type
_entity.pdbx_description
1 polymer ?
#
loop_
_entity_poly.entity_id
_entity_poly.type
_entity_poly.pdbx_seq_one_letter_code
_entity_poly.pdbx_strand_id
1 'polypeptide(L)'
;MDVKALKPAELDELTCNILLTGQKNIKLTVDEKMLTRLCVTACEVFNSQEMMIEINGPVNVCGDLHGQFGDLLRLFDKCGFPPESNYLFLGDYVDRGPLSLETISLLFCYKARYPHNMFLLRGNHETRDVNRVYGFYEECQLRYSLDLYRAYSTAFEFMPLTGLIGEKILCMHGGISPSLYHLDQLRDIKRPLEPTTNMTLELDVLWSDPQAGVQGYTPSTRGASYCFGEDALNDKLQKLNLDMVVRAHQVVNDGFEFFANRKLVTVFSAPLYCGQFNNSGAVMQISEDLTCSFTILQAIVDKHQQTNEQTVATICPARERTTPPPLSAASPGIKPAASPGMKASEPSPTSSSVTKSVQGTSPSGNSEREENNSGGLSQGGSMRRKSAAKLGQTGSTRELSTGKSRSLSLNKSPGSAREAAASAREGTSASPPRSKGKQSTVSPVSPSVTSGTSSPAKSPAANNDGFEEVEGAPCKPNKESSNLDDELQKSEHESKKEKDEEK
;
A
#
# COMPACT_ATOMS: atom_id res chain seq x y z
N MET A 1 -21.27 20.93 -0.22
CA MET A 1 -22.72 20.65 -0.45
C MET A 1 -23.11 19.44 0.38
N ASP A 2 -24.40 19.23 0.66
CA ASP A 2 -24.92 18.02 1.31
C ASP A 2 -24.93 16.84 0.31
N VAL A 3 -23.75 16.23 0.12
CA VAL A 3 -23.54 15.16 -0.88
C VAL A 3 -23.91 13.82 -0.27
N LYS A 4 -25.10 13.33 -0.60
CA LYS A 4 -25.63 12.06 -0.06
C LYS A 4 -24.99 10.85 -0.73
N ALA A 5 -24.66 9.85 0.09
CA ALA A 5 -24.18 8.55 -0.34
C ALA A 5 -25.06 7.86 -1.41
N LEU A 6 -24.48 6.85 -2.07
CA LEU A 6 -25.15 6.02 -3.07
C LEU A 6 -25.94 4.90 -2.39
N LYS A 7 -27.17 4.69 -2.84
CA LYS A 7 -27.98 3.50 -2.47
C LYS A 7 -27.47 2.26 -3.21
N PRO A 8 -27.75 1.04 -2.73
CA PRO A 8 -27.33 -0.20 -3.39
C PRO A 8 -27.65 -0.27 -4.89
N ALA A 9 -28.85 0.14 -5.31
CA ALA A 9 -29.21 0.16 -6.74
C ALA A 9 -28.40 1.19 -7.57
N GLU A 10 -28.00 2.31 -6.97
CA GLU A 10 -27.14 3.32 -7.62
C GLU A 10 -25.68 2.83 -7.72
N LEU A 11 -25.23 2.02 -6.75
CA LEU A 11 -23.95 1.31 -6.80
C LEU A 11 -23.96 0.20 -7.84
N ASP A 12 -25.05 -0.58 -7.94
CA ASP A 12 -25.21 -1.65 -8.92
C ASP A 12 -25.21 -1.08 -10.35
N GLU A 13 -25.94 0.02 -10.60
CA GLU A 13 -25.91 0.75 -11.88
C GLU A 13 -24.51 1.32 -12.20
N LEU A 14 -23.88 1.99 -11.24
CA LEU A 14 -22.54 2.57 -11.42
C LEU A 14 -21.49 1.47 -11.71
N THR A 15 -21.59 0.32 -11.05
CA THR A 15 -20.74 -0.86 -11.30
C THR A 15 -20.88 -1.33 -12.76
N CYS A 16 -22.11 -1.47 -13.26
CA CYS A 16 -22.35 -1.82 -14.66
C CYS A 16 -21.76 -0.77 -15.62
N ASN A 17 -21.94 0.52 -15.34
CA ASN A 17 -21.44 1.61 -16.19
C ASN A 17 -19.91 1.72 -16.21
N ILE A 18 -19.22 1.31 -15.13
CA ILE A 18 -17.75 1.17 -15.09
C ILE A 18 -17.30 -0.08 -15.85
N LEU A 19 -17.98 -1.22 -15.69
CA LEU A 19 -17.63 -2.46 -16.43
C LEU A 19 -17.79 -2.31 -17.95
N LEU A 20 -18.72 -1.45 -18.42
CA LEU A 20 -18.93 -1.15 -19.84
C LEU A 20 -17.86 -0.23 -20.47
N THR A 21 -16.86 0.24 -19.70
CA THR A 21 -15.77 1.11 -20.20
C THR A 21 -14.71 0.38 -21.03
N GLY A 22 -14.73 -0.95 -21.14
CA GLY A 22 -13.59 -1.77 -21.60
C GLY A 22 -12.94 -1.45 -22.96
N GLN A 23 -13.52 -0.59 -23.81
CA GLN A 23 -12.88 0.03 -24.99
C GLN A 23 -13.30 1.51 -25.22
N LYS A 24 -13.76 2.23 -24.18
CA LYS A 24 -14.33 3.58 -24.27
C LYS A 24 -13.97 4.43 -23.05
N ASN A 25 -13.81 5.74 -23.26
CA ASN A 25 -13.52 6.68 -22.18
C ASN A 25 -14.68 6.75 -21.16
N ILE A 26 -14.38 6.54 -19.87
CA ILE A 26 -15.33 6.59 -18.73
C ILE A 26 -16.29 7.79 -18.72
N LYS A 27 -15.89 8.97 -19.24
CA LYS A 27 -16.78 10.14 -19.42
C LYS A 27 -18.06 9.84 -20.23
N LEU A 28 -18.09 8.75 -21.00
CA LEU A 28 -19.21 8.35 -21.86
C LEU A 28 -20.22 7.43 -21.17
N THR A 29 -19.91 6.91 -19.97
CA THR A 29 -20.78 6.01 -19.19
C THR A 29 -20.99 6.46 -17.75
N VAL A 30 -20.13 7.32 -17.20
CA VAL A 30 -20.18 7.74 -15.79
C VAL A 30 -20.09 9.27 -15.67
N ASP A 31 -21.03 9.86 -14.95
CA ASP A 31 -21.00 11.27 -14.56
C ASP A 31 -20.03 11.50 -13.38
N GLU A 32 -19.28 12.61 -13.41
CA GLU A 32 -18.38 13.03 -12.32
C GLU A 32 -19.08 13.02 -10.95
N LYS A 33 -20.32 13.51 -10.90
CA LYS A 33 -21.16 13.57 -9.70
C LYS A 33 -21.41 12.19 -9.08
N MET A 34 -21.46 11.13 -9.87
CA MET A 34 -21.61 9.76 -9.36
C MET A 34 -20.30 9.27 -8.74
N LEU A 35 -19.15 9.61 -9.32
CA LEU A 35 -17.84 9.33 -8.73
C LEU A 35 -17.60 10.14 -7.45
N THR A 36 -17.99 11.43 -7.40
CA THR A 36 -17.92 12.22 -6.16
C THR A 36 -18.76 11.60 -5.03
N ARG A 37 -19.98 11.15 -5.34
CA ARG A 37 -20.85 10.43 -4.38
C ARG A 37 -20.27 9.07 -3.99
N LEU A 38 -19.59 8.39 -4.92
CA LEU A 38 -18.90 7.13 -4.63
C LEU A 38 -17.77 7.34 -3.63
N CYS A 39 -16.93 8.38 -3.79
CA CYS A 39 -15.89 8.73 -2.82
C CYS A 39 -16.45 9.00 -1.42
N VAL A 40 -17.58 9.72 -1.32
CA VAL A 40 -18.27 9.95 -0.03
C VAL A 40 -18.79 8.62 0.55
N THR A 41 -19.43 7.78 -0.26
CA THR A 41 -19.97 6.48 0.18
C THR A 41 -18.85 5.53 0.66
N ALA A 42 -17.73 5.50 -0.07
CA ALA A 42 -16.55 4.72 0.31
C ALA A 42 -15.93 5.26 1.62
N CYS A 43 -15.81 6.58 1.76
CA CYS A 43 -15.34 7.24 2.99
C CYS A 43 -16.21 6.90 4.20
N GLU A 44 -17.54 7.00 4.10
CA GLU A 44 -18.49 6.57 5.14
C GLU A 44 -18.28 5.10 5.52
N VAL A 45 -18.16 4.21 4.53
CA VAL A 45 -17.95 2.77 4.74
C VAL A 45 -16.59 2.47 5.39
N PHE A 46 -15.50 3.10 4.95
CA PHE A 46 -14.19 2.96 5.60
C PHE A 46 -14.24 3.46 7.05
N ASN A 47 -14.83 4.63 7.30
CA ASN A 47 -14.96 5.21 8.64
C ASN A 47 -15.84 4.37 9.57
N SER A 48 -16.75 3.55 9.03
CA SER A 48 -17.57 2.59 9.80
C SER A 48 -16.84 1.30 10.20
N GLN A 49 -15.60 1.09 9.74
CA GLN A 49 -14.76 -0.07 10.03
C GLN A 49 -13.47 0.33 10.74
N GLU A 50 -12.85 -0.60 11.46
CA GLU A 50 -11.59 -0.35 12.18
C GLU A 50 -10.39 -0.06 11.26
N MET A 51 -9.38 0.61 11.80
CA MET A 51 -8.17 1.02 11.07
C MET A 51 -7.22 -0.14 10.74
N MET A 52 -7.31 -1.22 11.52
CA MET A 52 -6.80 -2.54 11.16
C MET A 52 -8.00 -3.47 10.91
N ILE A 53 -8.06 -4.06 9.72
CA ILE A 53 -9.17 -4.91 9.28
C ILE A 53 -8.98 -6.35 9.75
N GLU A 54 -9.76 -6.79 10.75
CA GLU A 54 -9.67 -8.14 11.31
C GLU A 54 -10.70 -9.07 10.65
N ILE A 55 -10.22 -10.14 9.99
CA ILE A 55 -11.05 -11.07 9.20
C ILE A 55 -10.57 -12.52 9.33
N ASN A 56 -11.38 -13.47 8.85
CA ASN A 56 -11.02 -14.89 8.73
C ASN A 56 -10.98 -15.33 7.27
N GLY A 57 -10.38 -16.48 7.00
CA GLY A 57 -10.52 -17.16 5.71
C GLY A 57 -11.96 -17.65 5.47
N PRO A 58 -12.35 -17.94 4.21
CA PRO A 58 -11.51 -17.88 3.02
C PRO A 58 -11.44 -16.46 2.43
N VAL A 59 -10.28 -16.07 1.92
CA VAL A 59 -10.05 -14.74 1.30
C VAL A 59 -8.95 -14.78 0.23
N ASN A 60 -9.17 -14.05 -0.86
CA ASN A 60 -8.18 -13.77 -1.90
C ASN A 60 -7.42 -12.48 -1.54
N VAL A 61 -6.10 -12.56 -1.36
CA VAL A 61 -5.22 -11.41 -1.09
C VAL A 61 -4.53 -10.98 -2.38
N CYS A 62 -4.61 -9.69 -2.70
CA CYS A 62 -4.15 -9.09 -3.96
C CYS A 62 -3.18 -7.94 -3.69
N GLY A 63 -2.09 -7.86 -4.44
CA GLY A 63 -1.14 -6.75 -4.41
C GLY A 63 -1.49 -5.64 -5.40
N ASP A 64 -0.47 -4.85 -5.74
CA ASP A 64 -0.51 -3.66 -6.58
C ASP A 64 -1.25 -3.90 -7.92
N LEU A 65 -2.04 -2.91 -8.35
CA LEU A 65 -2.80 -2.93 -9.61
C LEU A 65 -2.43 -1.78 -10.55
N HIS A 66 -2.07 -0.60 -10.01
CA HIS A 66 -1.58 0.56 -10.76
C HIS A 66 -2.35 0.85 -12.07
N GLY A 67 -3.66 1.05 -11.99
CA GLY A 67 -4.49 1.40 -13.14
C GLY A 67 -4.59 0.34 -14.25
N GLN A 68 -4.11 -0.90 -14.04
CA GLN A 68 -4.26 -2.01 -15.00
C GLN A 68 -5.67 -2.64 -14.92
N PHE A 69 -6.69 -1.84 -15.23
CA PHE A 69 -8.12 -2.22 -15.12
C PHE A 69 -8.46 -3.55 -15.81
N GLY A 70 -7.91 -3.79 -17.01
CA GLY A 70 -8.12 -5.05 -17.73
C GLY A 70 -7.60 -6.28 -16.97
N ASP A 71 -6.51 -6.15 -16.23
CA ASP A 71 -5.96 -7.22 -15.41
C ASP A 71 -6.74 -7.42 -14.11
N LEU A 72 -7.32 -6.36 -13.53
CA LEU A 72 -8.30 -6.49 -12.44
C LEU A 72 -9.55 -7.28 -12.87
N LEU A 73 -10.05 -7.07 -14.09
CA LEU A 73 -11.17 -7.88 -14.61
C LEU A 73 -10.77 -9.35 -14.84
N ARG A 74 -9.55 -9.60 -15.35
CA ARG A 74 -8.98 -10.96 -15.47
C ARG A 74 -8.75 -11.63 -14.11
N LEU A 75 -8.51 -10.85 -13.07
CA LEU A 75 -8.32 -11.30 -11.69
C LEU A 75 -9.65 -11.80 -11.11
N PHE A 76 -10.73 -11.03 -11.25
CA PHE A 76 -12.07 -11.47 -10.84
C PHE A 76 -12.58 -12.67 -11.67
N ASP A 77 -12.36 -12.70 -12.98
CA ASP A 77 -12.68 -13.84 -13.86
C ASP A 77 -12.00 -15.15 -13.40
N LYS A 78 -10.73 -15.06 -12.96
CA LYS A 78 -9.96 -16.21 -12.47
C LYS A 78 -10.30 -16.65 -11.04
N CYS A 79 -10.70 -15.71 -10.18
CA CYS A 79 -10.75 -15.91 -8.72
C CYS A 79 -12.16 -15.74 -8.12
N GLY A 80 -13.19 -15.51 -8.94
CA GLY A 80 -14.58 -15.25 -8.53
C GLY A 80 -14.88 -13.76 -8.39
N PHE A 81 -16.07 -13.31 -8.82
CA PHE A 81 -16.47 -11.91 -8.69
C PHE A 81 -17.03 -11.64 -7.29
N PRO A 82 -16.88 -10.42 -6.72
CA PRO A 82 -17.53 -10.08 -5.45
C PRO A 82 -19.07 -10.09 -5.62
N PRO A 83 -19.84 -10.71 -4.71
CA PRO A 83 -19.47 -11.23 -3.39
C PRO A 83 -19.24 -12.75 -3.33
N GLU A 84 -19.13 -13.43 -4.48
CA GLU A 84 -18.91 -14.90 -4.56
C GLU A 84 -17.55 -15.30 -3.98
N SER A 85 -16.59 -14.38 -3.97
CA SER A 85 -15.30 -14.50 -3.29
C SER A 85 -14.99 -13.26 -2.47
N ASN A 86 -14.39 -13.48 -1.30
CA ASN A 86 -13.88 -12.41 -0.44
C ASN A 86 -12.51 -11.93 -0.92
N TYR A 87 -12.23 -10.64 -0.76
CA TYR A 87 -11.01 -9.98 -1.22
C TYR A 87 -10.40 -9.06 -0.17
N LEU A 88 -9.08 -9.14 -0.01
CA LEU A 88 -8.26 -8.13 0.67
C LEU A 88 -7.20 -7.62 -0.31
N PHE A 89 -7.38 -6.42 -0.85
CA PHE A 89 -6.34 -5.75 -1.62
C PHE A 89 -5.39 -5.00 -0.69
N LEU A 90 -4.09 -5.02 -1.02
CA LEU A 90 -3.03 -4.50 -0.17
C LEU A 90 -2.67 -3.03 -0.44
N GLY A 91 -3.13 -2.42 -1.53
CA GLY A 91 -2.85 -1.03 -1.91
C GLY A 91 -2.48 -0.85 -3.38
N ASP A 92 -2.08 0.38 -3.73
CA ASP A 92 -1.54 0.79 -5.03
C ASP A 92 -2.46 0.46 -6.21
N TYR A 93 -3.65 1.08 -6.16
CA TYR A 93 -4.72 0.96 -7.15
C TYR A 93 -4.51 1.92 -8.33
N VAL A 94 -3.89 3.07 -8.07
CA VAL A 94 -3.76 4.20 -8.99
C VAL A 94 -2.31 4.42 -9.46
N ASP A 95 -2.13 5.42 -10.33
CA ASP A 95 -0.87 5.80 -10.97
C ASP A 95 -0.30 4.75 -11.94
N ARG A 96 0.71 5.18 -12.71
CA ARG A 96 1.54 4.39 -13.65
C ARG A 96 0.81 3.79 -14.85
N GLY A 97 -0.32 3.12 -14.64
CA GLY A 97 -1.18 2.58 -15.70
C GLY A 97 -2.22 3.59 -16.21
N PRO A 98 -2.90 3.27 -17.33
CA PRO A 98 -3.70 4.23 -18.08
C PRO A 98 -5.16 4.38 -17.63
N LEU A 99 -5.65 3.53 -16.71
CA LEU A 99 -7.06 3.44 -16.32
C LEU A 99 -7.20 3.39 -14.79
N SER A 100 -6.55 4.33 -14.09
CA SER A 100 -6.62 4.41 -12.62
C SER A 100 -8.05 4.68 -12.16
N LEU A 101 -8.77 5.58 -12.85
CA LEU A 101 -10.15 5.94 -12.52
C LEU A 101 -11.07 4.72 -12.57
N GLU A 102 -11.07 3.95 -13.66
CA GLU A 102 -11.86 2.71 -13.78
C GLU A 102 -11.51 1.71 -12.66
N THR A 103 -10.21 1.54 -12.39
CA THR A 103 -9.68 0.60 -11.38
C THR A 103 -10.17 0.95 -9.98
N ILE A 104 -9.95 2.19 -9.51
CA ILE A 104 -10.37 2.60 -8.17
C ILE A 104 -11.89 2.76 -8.05
N SER A 105 -12.58 3.21 -9.10
CA SER A 105 -14.04 3.32 -9.09
C SER A 105 -14.70 1.95 -8.92
N LEU A 106 -14.24 0.93 -9.65
CA LEU A 106 -14.81 -0.43 -9.53
C LEU A 106 -14.58 -1.02 -8.13
N LEU A 107 -13.38 -0.84 -7.57
CA LEU A 107 -13.05 -1.31 -6.22
C LEU A 107 -13.86 -0.59 -5.14
N PHE A 108 -14.02 0.74 -5.25
CA PHE A 108 -14.89 1.51 -4.35
C PHE A 108 -16.36 1.11 -4.48
N CYS A 109 -16.85 0.81 -5.69
CA CYS A 109 -18.20 0.27 -5.89
C CYS A 109 -18.38 -1.05 -5.15
N TYR A 110 -17.47 -2.02 -5.34
CA TYR A 110 -17.52 -3.28 -4.59
C TYR A 110 -17.35 -3.08 -3.07
N LYS A 111 -16.51 -2.14 -2.63
CA LYS A 111 -16.33 -1.85 -1.19
C LYS A 111 -17.58 -1.27 -0.56
N ALA A 112 -18.23 -0.31 -1.21
CA ALA A 112 -19.48 0.27 -0.75
C ALA A 112 -20.64 -0.74 -0.81
N ARG A 113 -20.63 -1.64 -1.81
CA ARG A 113 -21.73 -2.58 -2.07
C ARG A 113 -21.66 -3.87 -1.26
N TYR A 114 -20.45 -4.31 -0.90
CA TYR A 114 -20.16 -5.55 -0.18
C TYR A 114 -19.10 -5.31 0.93
N PRO A 115 -19.38 -4.45 1.93
CA PRO A 115 -18.36 -3.95 2.87
C PRO A 115 -17.71 -5.02 3.75
N HIS A 116 -18.33 -6.21 3.87
CA HIS A 116 -17.85 -7.37 4.64
C HIS A 116 -17.21 -8.48 3.77
N ASN A 117 -17.14 -8.28 2.45
CA ASN A 117 -16.52 -9.22 1.50
C ASN A 117 -15.38 -8.57 0.72
N MET A 118 -15.45 -7.27 0.47
CA MET A 118 -14.41 -6.47 -0.16
C MET A 118 -13.69 -5.63 0.89
N PHE A 119 -12.37 -5.77 0.98
CA PHE A 119 -11.49 -5.02 1.87
C PHE A 119 -10.34 -4.43 1.05
N LEU A 120 -10.07 -3.14 1.27
CA LEU A 120 -9.07 -2.37 0.52
C LEU A 120 -8.17 -1.69 1.55
N LEU A 121 -6.92 -2.13 1.64
CA LEU A 121 -5.89 -1.43 2.41
C LEU A 121 -5.32 -0.27 1.58
N ARG A 122 -4.73 0.71 2.26
CA ARG A 122 -4.06 1.84 1.62
C ARG A 122 -2.64 1.45 1.18
N GLY A 123 -2.26 1.74 -0.05
CA GLY A 123 -0.88 1.73 -0.53
C GLY A 123 -0.21 3.09 -0.43
N ASN A 124 1.06 3.20 -0.81
CA ASN A 124 1.74 4.50 -0.81
C ASN A 124 1.27 5.39 -1.95
N HIS A 125 0.79 4.81 -3.06
CA HIS A 125 0.17 5.55 -4.16
C HIS A 125 -1.25 6.08 -3.83
N GLU A 126 -1.85 5.67 -2.72
CA GLU A 126 -3.05 6.33 -2.18
C GLU A 126 -2.72 7.54 -1.27
N THR A 127 -1.57 8.21 -1.47
CA THR A 127 -1.20 9.47 -0.78
C THR A 127 -1.01 10.62 -1.78
N ARG A 128 -1.36 11.84 -1.37
CA ARG A 128 -1.39 13.05 -2.20
C ARG A 128 -0.01 13.43 -2.75
N ASP A 129 1.06 13.21 -1.97
CA ASP A 129 2.43 13.53 -2.40
C ASP A 129 2.92 12.58 -3.51
N VAL A 130 2.40 11.36 -3.57
CA VAL A 130 2.77 10.35 -4.57
C VAL A 130 1.90 10.47 -5.82
N ASN A 131 0.57 10.43 -5.67
CA ASN A 131 -0.34 10.39 -6.82
C ASN A 131 -0.59 11.75 -7.51
N ARG A 132 -0.02 12.82 -6.95
CA ARG A 132 0.18 14.09 -7.64
C ARG A 132 1.26 14.05 -8.74
N VAL A 133 2.21 13.10 -8.69
CA VAL A 133 3.36 13.06 -9.60
C VAL A 133 3.50 11.78 -10.43
N TYR A 134 2.75 10.71 -10.13
CA TYR A 134 2.85 9.43 -10.86
C TYR A 134 1.66 9.07 -11.77
N GLY A 135 0.68 9.97 -11.92
CA GLY A 135 -0.31 9.95 -13.01
C GLY A 135 -1.75 10.30 -12.63
N PHE A 136 -2.22 9.91 -11.43
CA PHE A 136 -3.65 9.96 -11.09
C PHE A 136 -4.23 11.37 -10.99
N TYR A 137 -3.43 12.35 -10.50
CA TYR A 137 -3.82 13.76 -10.52
C TYR A 137 -4.03 14.28 -11.95
N GLU A 138 -3.12 13.96 -12.87
CA GLU A 138 -3.23 14.33 -14.28
C GLU A 138 -4.40 13.59 -14.95
N GLU A 139 -4.56 12.30 -14.67
CA GLU A 139 -5.70 11.50 -15.15
C GLU A 139 -7.02 12.12 -14.69
N CYS A 140 -7.16 12.49 -13.40
CA CYS A 140 -8.34 13.19 -12.89
C CYS A 140 -8.53 14.57 -13.56
N GLN A 141 -7.47 15.36 -13.73
CA GLN A 141 -7.54 16.70 -14.33
C GLN A 141 -7.97 16.66 -15.80
N LEU A 142 -7.45 15.70 -16.59
CA LEU A 142 -7.79 15.53 -18.00
C LEU A 142 -9.16 14.86 -18.19
N ARG A 143 -9.49 13.88 -17.33
CA ARG A 143 -10.68 13.03 -17.50
C ARG A 143 -11.91 13.56 -16.76
N TYR A 144 -11.77 14.36 -15.72
CA TYR A 144 -12.87 15.02 -15.02
C TYR A 144 -12.48 16.42 -14.52
N SER A 145 -12.12 16.54 -13.24
CA SER A 145 -11.78 17.79 -12.57
C SER A 145 -10.79 17.56 -11.42
N LEU A 146 -10.22 18.66 -10.92
CA LEU A 146 -9.42 18.65 -9.68
C LEU A 146 -10.29 18.47 -8.41
N ASP A 147 -11.60 18.71 -8.49
CA ASP A 147 -12.51 18.44 -7.37
C ASP A 147 -12.84 16.95 -7.26
N LEU A 148 -12.87 16.22 -8.37
CA LEU A 148 -12.91 14.75 -8.32
C LEU A 148 -11.62 14.17 -7.73
N TYR A 149 -10.45 14.68 -8.13
CA TYR A 149 -9.17 14.30 -7.50
C TYR A 149 -9.21 14.52 -5.98
N ARG A 150 -9.64 15.72 -5.54
CA ARG A 150 -9.79 16.04 -4.11
C ARG A 150 -10.72 15.06 -3.39
N ALA A 151 -11.83 14.69 -4.01
CA ALA A 151 -12.77 13.71 -3.45
C ALA A 151 -12.13 12.31 -3.30
N TYR A 152 -11.35 11.84 -4.28
CA TYR A 152 -10.58 10.60 -4.16
C TYR A 152 -9.51 10.66 -3.07
N SER A 153 -8.71 11.73 -3.03
CA SER A 153 -7.73 11.91 -1.95
C SER A 153 -8.38 11.88 -0.57
N THR A 154 -9.54 12.54 -0.40
CA THR A 154 -10.27 12.50 0.87
C THR A 154 -10.79 11.10 1.20
N ALA A 155 -11.20 10.28 0.23
CA ALA A 155 -11.56 8.89 0.49
C ALA A 155 -10.34 8.04 0.90
N PHE A 156 -9.17 8.27 0.30
CA PHE A 156 -7.91 7.60 0.65
C PHE A 156 -7.48 7.88 2.10
N GLU A 157 -7.70 9.09 2.61
CA GLU A 157 -7.37 9.48 3.98
C GLU A 157 -8.13 8.68 5.07
N PHE A 158 -9.21 7.97 4.70
CA PHE A 158 -9.97 7.10 5.62
C PHE A 158 -9.67 5.60 5.44
N MET A 159 -8.87 5.21 4.45
CA MET A 159 -8.57 3.80 4.18
C MET A 159 -7.74 3.15 5.31
N PRO A 160 -8.06 1.90 5.70
CA PRO A 160 -7.27 1.16 6.68
C PRO A 160 -5.86 0.87 6.15
N LEU A 161 -4.85 0.87 7.02
CA LEU A 161 -3.46 0.62 6.61
C LEU A 161 -3.07 -0.87 6.65
N THR A 162 -3.76 -1.65 7.48
CA THR A 162 -3.40 -3.05 7.76
C THR A 162 -4.62 -3.95 7.86
N GLY A 163 -4.41 -5.25 7.66
CA GLY A 163 -5.39 -6.29 7.92
C GLY A 163 -4.78 -7.43 8.73
N LEU A 164 -5.59 -8.17 9.48
CA LEU A 164 -5.17 -9.33 10.26
C LEU A 164 -6.10 -10.50 9.91
N ILE A 165 -5.54 -11.53 9.27
CA ILE A 165 -6.28 -12.71 8.82
C ILE A 165 -6.04 -13.85 9.83
N GLY A 166 -7.14 -14.35 10.42
CA GLY A 166 -7.13 -15.49 11.35
C GLY A 166 -6.22 -15.30 12.56
N GLU A 167 -6.11 -14.07 13.07
CA GLU A 167 -5.20 -13.65 14.17
C GLU A 167 -3.70 -13.88 13.91
N LYS A 168 -3.30 -14.39 12.74
CA LYS A 168 -1.96 -14.95 12.50
C LYS A 168 -1.20 -14.40 11.30
N ILE A 169 -1.89 -13.89 10.30
CA ILE A 169 -1.29 -13.35 9.07
C ILE A 169 -1.55 -11.85 9.03
N LEU A 170 -0.50 -11.04 9.18
CA LEU A 170 -0.60 -9.57 9.17
C LEU A 170 -0.34 -9.04 7.74
N CYS A 171 -1.32 -8.32 7.22
CA CYS A 171 -1.35 -7.76 5.87
C CYS A 171 -1.13 -6.24 5.88
N MET A 172 -0.35 -5.74 4.93
CA MET A 172 0.00 -4.32 4.76
C MET A 172 0.52 -4.06 3.35
N HIS A 173 0.68 -2.80 2.93
CA HIS A 173 1.32 -2.50 1.65
C HIS A 173 2.87 -2.59 1.74
N GLY A 174 3.43 -1.77 2.63
CA GLY A 174 4.84 -1.64 2.95
C GLY A 174 5.34 -2.82 3.78
N GLY A 175 5.71 -2.59 5.04
CA GLY A 175 6.35 -3.61 5.85
C GLY A 175 6.39 -3.27 7.33
N ILE A 176 7.23 -4.00 8.08
CA ILE A 176 7.34 -3.85 9.52
C ILE A 176 8.10 -2.56 9.89
N SER A 177 7.52 -1.77 10.80
CA SER A 177 8.21 -0.62 11.40
C SER A 177 9.12 -1.04 12.54
N PRO A 178 10.29 -0.40 12.76
CA PRO A 178 11.02 -0.51 14.03
C PRO A 178 10.14 -0.08 15.23
N SER A 179 9.23 0.88 15.04
CA SER A 179 8.34 1.48 16.04
C SER A 179 7.06 0.66 16.33
N LEU A 180 6.85 -0.48 15.66
CA LEU A 180 5.74 -1.39 15.93
C LEU A 180 6.10 -2.34 17.08
N TYR A 181 5.50 -2.17 18.26
CA TYR A 181 5.72 -2.98 19.46
C TYR A 181 4.51 -3.84 19.82
N HIS A 182 3.29 -3.36 19.58
CA HIS A 182 2.04 -4.11 19.77
C HIS A 182 1.00 -3.76 18.70
N LEU A 183 0.08 -4.70 18.41
CA LEU A 183 -0.90 -4.55 17.32
C LEU A 183 -1.90 -3.41 17.54
N ASP A 184 -2.15 -3.01 18.78
CA ASP A 184 -3.07 -1.89 19.06
C ASP A 184 -2.55 -0.57 18.52
N GLN A 185 -1.23 -0.41 18.33
CA GLN A 185 -0.68 0.76 17.64
C GLN A 185 -1.15 0.88 16.18
N LEU A 186 -1.61 -0.21 15.55
CA LEU A 186 -2.21 -0.22 14.22
C LEU A 186 -3.73 0.03 14.27
N ARG A 187 -4.40 -0.50 15.32
CA ARG A 187 -5.83 -0.27 15.60
C ARG A 187 -6.10 1.19 15.97
N ASP A 188 -5.22 1.81 16.75
CA ASP A 188 -5.40 3.15 17.31
C ASP A 188 -5.07 4.30 16.35
N ILE A 189 -4.53 4.06 15.16
CA ILE A 189 -4.19 5.13 14.21
C ILE A 189 -5.48 5.88 13.82
N LYS A 190 -5.49 7.21 13.99
CA LYS A 190 -6.70 8.02 13.81
C LYS A 190 -6.86 8.46 12.35
N ARG A 191 -8.12 8.72 11.96
CA ARG A 191 -8.52 9.15 10.61
C ARG A 191 -9.33 10.46 10.69
N PRO A 192 -9.35 11.31 9.64
CA PRO A 192 -8.55 11.20 8.42
C PRO A 192 -7.05 11.27 8.70
N LEU A 193 -6.28 10.47 7.95
CA LEU A 193 -4.83 10.41 8.02
C LEU A 193 -4.27 10.83 6.67
N GLU A 194 -3.34 11.78 6.65
CA GLU A 194 -2.39 11.93 5.54
C GLU A 194 -0.97 11.71 6.11
N PRO A 195 -0.23 10.67 5.68
CA PRO A 195 1.07 10.36 6.25
C PRO A 195 2.06 11.52 6.05
N THR A 196 2.57 12.07 7.15
CA THR A 196 3.60 13.12 7.07
C THR A 196 4.94 12.55 6.59
N THR A 197 5.80 13.41 6.04
CA THR A 197 7.16 13.06 5.60
C THR A 197 8.13 12.63 6.72
N ASN A 198 7.69 12.61 7.98
CA ASN A 198 8.46 12.10 9.11
C ASN A 198 8.42 10.56 9.13
N MET A 199 9.55 9.93 9.53
CA MET A 199 9.59 8.49 9.81
C MET A 199 8.63 8.15 10.96
N THR A 200 7.53 7.50 10.60
CA THR A 200 6.33 7.25 11.42
C THR A 200 5.84 5.84 11.15
N LEU A 201 5.08 5.25 12.08
CA LEU A 201 4.56 3.88 11.93
C LEU A 201 3.69 3.77 10.66
N GLU A 202 2.90 4.80 10.41
CA GLU A 202 2.05 5.02 9.25
C GLU A 202 2.86 5.02 7.94
N LEU A 203 3.98 5.74 7.89
CA LEU A 203 4.86 5.76 6.72
C LEU A 203 5.54 4.39 6.52
N ASP A 204 5.99 3.76 7.60
CA ASP A 204 6.72 2.48 7.53
C ASP A 204 5.84 1.32 7.03
N VAL A 205 4.58 1.29 7.48
CA VAL A 205 3.54 0.35 7.04
C VAL A 205 3.19 0.53 5.55
N LEU A 206 3.54 1.66 4.94
CA LEU A 206 3.36 1.92 3.51
C LEU A 206 4.64 1.81 2.68
N TRP A 207 5.83 2.02 3.24
CA TRP A 207 7.08 2.17 2.46
C TRP A 207 8.24 1.23 2.80
N SER A 208 8.21 0.52 3.94
CA SER A 208 9.36 -0.32 4.33
C SER A 208 9.45 -1.60 3.50
N ASP A 209 10.67 -2.05 3.23
CA ASP A 209 10.96 -3.18 2.32
C ASP A 209 11.77 -4.30 3.00
N PRO A 210 11.47 -5.59 2.75
CA PRO A 210 12.35 -6.69 3.13
C PRO A 210 13.62 -6.64 2.26
N GLN A 211 14.79 -6.84 2.86
CA GLN A 211 16.05 -6.88 2.12
C GLN A 211 16.99 -7.98 2.64
N ALA A 212 17.35 -8.92 1.77
CA ALA A 212 18.31 -9.98 2.08
C ALA A 212 19.69 -9.40 2.41
N GLY A 213 20.34 -9.93 3.44
CA GLY A 213 21.66 -9.49 3.90
C GLY A 213 21.67 -8.21 4.75
N VAL A 214 20.52 -7.54 4.96
CA VAL A 214 20.38 -6.52 6.00
C VAL A 214 20.26 -7.20 7.37
N GLN A 215 20.84 -6.58 8.39
CA GLN A 215 20.63 -6.93 9.80
C GLN A 215 19.86 -5.79 10.47
N GLY A 216 18.80 -6.11 11.21
CA GLY A 216 17.94 -5.13 11.85
C GLY A 216 17.19 -4.26 10.82
N TYR A 217 17.37 -2.94 10.93
CA TYR A 217 16.74 -1.93 10.06
C TYR A 217 17.80 -0.96 9.53
N THR A 218 17.71 -0.59 8.26
CA THR A 218 18.59 0.40 7.60
C THR A 218 17.74 1.39 6.81
N PRO A 219 18.09 2.70 6.71
CA PRO A 219 17.33 3.66 5.90
C PRO A 219 17.17 3.18 4.44
N SER A 220 15.96 3.34 3.89
CA SER A 220 15.64 2.88 2.53
C SER A 220 16.28 3.76 1.46
N THR A 221 16.75 3.14 0.38
CA THR A 221 17.24 3.84 -0.83
C THR A 221 16.13 4.55 -1.59
N ARG A 222 14.85 4.29 -1.28
CA ARG A 222 13.69 5.04 -1.79
C ARG A 222 13.60 6.46 -1.22
N GLY A 223 14.31 6.78 -0.14
CA GLY A 223 14.24 8.06 0.56
C GLY A 223 13.08 8.17 1.58
N ALA A 224 12.25 7.14 1.70
CA ALA A 224 11.18 7.02 2.70
C ALA A 224 11.31 5.69 3.45
N SER A 225 11.13 5.70 4.77
CA SER A 225 11.19 4.52 5.64
C SER A 225 12.52 3.72 5.56
N TYR A 226 12.47 2.42 5.82
CA TYR A 226 13.59 1.52 6.09
C TYR A 226 13.51 0.25 5.21
N CYS A 227 14.68 -0.33 4.91
CA CYS A 227 14.79 -1.75 4.60
C CYS A 227 14.98 -2.54 5.90
N PHE A 228 14.45 -3.76 5.98
CA PHE A 228 14.57 -4.64 7.17
C PHE A 228 15.08 -6.05 6.84
N GLY A 229 15.84 -6.61 7.78
CA GLY A 229 16.45 -7.94 7.69
C GLY A 229 15.52 -9.10 8.06
N GLU A 230 15.99 -10.33 7.81
CA GLU A 230 15.30 -11.54 8.28
C GLU A 230 15.21 -11.60 9.81
N ASP A 231 16.23 -11.09 10.52
CA ASP A 231 16.28 -11.05 11.98
C ASP A 231 15.22 -10.12 12.57
N ALA A 232 15.08 -8.92 12.01
CA ALA A 232 14.04 -7.95 12.37
C ALA A 232 12.62 -8.51 12.18
N LEU A 233 12.39 -9.24 11.09
CA LEU A 233 11.11 -9.90 10.82
C LEU A 233 10.83 -11.07 11.77
N ASN A 234 11.83 -11.90 12.05
CA ASN A 234 11.69 -12.99 13.02
C ASN A 234 11.37 -12.46 14.43
N ASP A 235 12.07 -11.42 14.89
CA ASP A 235 11.83 -10.74 16.15
C ASP A 235 10.43 -10.14 16.24
N LYS A 236 9.98 -9.44 15.18
CA LYS A 236 8.66 -8.80 15.14
C LYS A 236 7.53 -9.82 15.19
N LEU A 237 7.60 -10.88 14.37
CA LEU A 237 6.61 -11.95 14.35
C LEU A 237 6.49 -12.65 15.71
N GLN A 238 7.63 -12.96 16.35
CA GLN A 238 7.65 -13.56 17.68
C GLN A 238 7.01 -12.64 18.74
N LYS A 239 7.32 -11.35 18.74
CA LYS A 239 6.77 -10.37 19.70
C LYS A 239 5.27 -10.14 19.54
N LEU A 240 4.77 -10.20 18.31
CA LEU A 240 3.36 -9.98 17.98
C LEU A 240 2.53 -11.28 17.95
N ASN A 241 3.13 -12.45 18.23
CA ASN A 241 2.49 -13.78 18.13
C ASN A 241 1.94 -14.10 16.72
N LEU A 242 2.58 -13.57 15.68
CA LEU A 242 2.20 -13.75 14.28
C LEU A 242 3.00 -14.87 13.61
N ASP A 243 2.42 -15.50 12.60
CA ASP A 243 3.05 -16.59 11.86
C ASP A 243 3.62 -16.10 10.51
N MET A 244 3.03 -15.06 9.91
CA MET A 244 3.42 -14.53 8.60
C MET A 244 3.08 -13.03 8.42
N VAL A 245 3.87 -12.31 7.61
CA VAL A 245 3.49 -11.04 6.98
C VAL A 245 3.17 -11.25 5.50
N VAL A 246 2.11 -10.63 4.98
CA VAL A 246 1.80 -10.60 3.53
C VAL A 246 1.75 -9.15 3.07
N ARG A 247 2.55 -8.80 2.06
CA ARG A 247 2.77 -7.41 1.63
C ARG A 247 2.91 -7.26 0.12
N ALA A 248 3.03 -6.02 -0.39
CA ALA A 248 3.02 -5.72 -1.83
C ALA A 248 4.20 -4.83 -2.26
N HIS A 249 4.03 -3.71 -2.98
CA HIS A 249 5.01 -2.61 -3.16
C HIS A 249 6.33 -2.92 -3.93
N GLN A 250 6.58 -4.19 -4.25
CA GLN A 250 7.78 -4.67 -4.93
C GLN A 250 7.40 -5.60 -6.08
N VAL A 251 7.82 -5.25 -7.29
CA VAL A 251 7.63 -6.07 -8.49
C VAL A 251 8.44 -7.36 -8.35
N VAL A 252 7.77 -8.51 -8.36
CA VAL A 252 8.38 -9.84 -8.20
C VAL A 252 8.03 -10.73 -9.39
N ASN A 253 9.00 -11.53 -9.87
CA ASN A 253 8.94 -12.14 -11.21
C ASN A 253 7.70 -13.02 -11.46
N ASP A 254 7.35 -13.89 -10.51
CA ASP A 254 6.21 -14.80 -10.62
C ASP A 254 4.90 -14.19 -10.06
N GLY A 255 4.88 -12.89 -9.74
CA GLY A 255 3.78 -12.21 -9.07
C GLY A 255 3.69 -12.46 -7.56
N PHE A 256 4.52 -13.37 -7.03
CA PHE A 256 4.75 -13.51 -5.59
C PHE A 256 6.20 -13.91 -5.30
N GLU A 257 6.70 -13.62 -4.10
CA GLU A 257 8.01 -14.06 -3.62
C GLU A 257 7.99 -14.33 -2.10
N PHE A 258 8.78 -15.30 -1.64
CA PHE A 258 8.89 -15.66 -0.22
C PHE A 258 10.20 -15.14 0.39
N PHE A 259 10.11 -14.51 1.56
CA PHE A 259 11.24 -14.05 2.36
C PHE A 259 11.30 -14.76 3.73
N ALA A 260 12.47 -14.71 4.38
CA ALA A 260 12.72 -15.22 5.74
C ALA A 260 12.13 -16.62 6.03
N ASN A 261 12.54 -17.63 5.26
CA ASN A 261 12.03 -19.01 5.38
C ASN A 261 10.48 -19.12 5.29
N ARG A 262 9.88 -18.34 4.37
CA ARG A 262 8.43 -18.19 4.13
C ARG A 262 7.65 -17.46 5.22
N LYS A 263 8.30 -16.71 6.11
CA LYS A 263 7.64 -15.88 7.11
C LYS A 263 7.15 -14.52 6.57
N LEU A 264 7.57 -14.14 5.37
CA LEU A 264 6.93 -13.05 4.63
C LEU A 264 6.66 -13.48 3.18
N VAL A 265 5.56 -12.98 2.63
CA VAL A 265 5.20 -13.07 1.22
C VAL A 265 5.06 -11.66 0.64
N THR A 266 5.78 -11.38 -0.44
CA THR A 266 5.45 -10.26 -1.33
C THR A 266 4.46 -10.77 -2.39
N VAL A 267 3.37 -10.04 -2.65
CA VAL A 267 2.36 -10.31 -3.68
C VAL A 267 2.22 -9.07 -4.56
N PHE A 268 2.27 -9.24 -5.87
CA PHE A 268 2.13 -8.17 -6.85
C PHE A 268 1.14 -8.63 -7.93
N SER A 269 0.06 -7.88 -8.17
CA SER A 269 -1.07 -8.39 -8.97
C SER A 269 -1.12 -7.87 -10.41
N ALA A 270 -0.37 -6.81 -10.74
CA ALA A 270 -0.25 -6.26 -12.09
C ALA A 270 0.83 -7.00 -12.94
N PRO A 271 0.47 -7.79 -13.97
CA PRO A 271 1.43 -8.43 -14.87
C PRO A 271 2.03 -7.42 -15.87
N LEU A 272 3.23 -7.71 -16.41
CA LEU A 272 3.92 -6.86 -17.39
C LEU A 272 4.04 -5.38 -16.96
N TYR A 273 4.40 -5.15 -15.70
CA TYR A 273 4.25 -3.84 -15.05
C TYR A 273 4.92 -2.70 -15.83
N CYS A 274 4.20 -1.59 -15.99
CA CYS A 274 4.57 -0.41 -16.79
C CYS A 274 4.97 -0.71 -18.26
N GLY A 275 4.71 -1.92 -18.78
CA GLY A 275 5.27 -2.40 -20.06
C GLY A 275 6.80 -2.58 -20.06
N GLN A 276 7.44 -2.52 -18.89
CA GLN A 276 8.90 -2.53 -18.74
C GLN A 276 9.42 -3.80 -18.04
N PHE A 277 8.63 -4.35 -17.12
CA PHE A 277 8.95 -5.59 -16.42
C PHE A 277 8.30 -6.78 -17.12
N ASN A 278 8.95 -7.94 -17.11
CA ASN A 278 8.42 -9.20 -17.65
C ASN A 278 7.86 -10.10 -16.53
N ASN A 279 7.18 -9.50 -15.54
CA ASN A 279 6.62 -10.21 -14.41
C ASN A 279 5.22 -10.79 -14.72
N SER A 280 4.86 -11.86 -14.02
CA SER A 280 3.44 -12.22 -13.83
C SER A 280 2.84 -11.40 -12.69
N GLY A 281 1.51 -11.32 -12.64
CA GLY A 281 0.78 -10.97 -11.44
C GLY A 281 0.36 -12.24 -10.68
N ALA A 282 0.08 -12.15 -9.38
CA ALA A 282 -0.51 -13.25 -8.62
C ALA A 282 -1.63 -12.78 -7.67
N VAL A 283 -2.43 -13.74 -7.23
CA VAL A 283 -3.37 -13.65 -6.10
C VAL A 283 -3.01 -14.75 -5.11
N MET A 284 -2.84 -14.39 -3.84
CA MET A 284 -2.61 -15.34 -2.74
C MET A 284 -3.96 -15.73 -2.14
N GLN A 285 -4.33 -17.00 -2.23
CA GLN A 285 -5.63 -17.51 -1.78
C GLN A 285 -5.44 -18.21 -0.43
N ILE A 286 -6.05 -17.65 0.62
CA ILE A 286 -5.98 -18.13 2.00
C ILE A 286 -7.32 -18.78 2.35
N SER A 287 -7.29 -20.04 2.77
CA SER A 287 -8.50 -20.81 3.12
C SER A 287 -8.81 -20.76 4.63
N GLU A 288 -9.93 -21.37 5.04
CA GLU A 288 -10.41 -21.35 6.43
C GLU A 288 -9.40 -21.92 7.45
N ASP A 289 -8.58 -22.90 7.07
CA ASP A 289 -7.52 -23.47 7.91
C ASP A 289 -6.17 -22.74 7.78
N LEU A 290 -6.18 -21.56 7.16
CA LEU A 290 -5.02 -20.74 6.79
C LEU A 290 -4.03 -21.40 5.80
N THR A 291 -4.41 -22.51 5.13
CA THR A 291 -3.63 -23.02 4.00
C THR A 291 -3.62 -21.99 2.88
N CYS A 292 -2.41 -21.57 2.50
CA CYS A 292 -2.13 -20.57 1.49
C CYS A 292 -1.77 -21.22 0.14
N SER A 293 -2.36 -20.72 -0.95
CA SER A 293 -2.06 -21.12 -2.33
C SER A 293 -2.00 -19.89 -3.24
N PHE A 294 -1.59 -20.04 -4.50
CA PHE A 294 -1.40 -18.91 -5.42
C PHE A 294 -2.02 -19.18 -6.79
N THR A 295 -2.82 -18.23 -7.27
CA THR A 295 -3.33 -18.19 -8.65
C THR A 295 -2.55 -17.15 -9.45
N ILE A 296 -1.93 -17.58 -10.55
CA ILE A 296 -1.03 -16.73 -11.36
C ILE A 296 -1.77 -16.11 -12.55
N LEU A 297 -1.54 -14.82 -12.76
CA LEU A 297 -1.92 -14.03 -13.92
C LEU A 297 -0.68 -13.79 -14.79
N GLN A 298 -0.48 -14.67 -15.79
CA GLN A 298 0.53 -14.42 -16.82
C GLN A 298 0.14 -13.19 -17.65
N ALA A 299 1.15 -12.43 -18.11
CA ALA A 299 0.97 -11.34 -19.05
C ALA A 299 0.30 -11.81 -20.36
N ILE A 300 -0.61 -11.00 -20.91
CA ILE A 300 -1.07 -11.16 -22.30
C ILE A 300 -0.14 -10.33 -23.16
N VAL A 301 0.71 -11.00 -23.95
CA VAL A 301 1.55 -10.36 -24.97
C VAL A 301 0.91 -10.61 -26.33
N ASP A 302 0.42 -9.55 -26.98
CA ASP A 302 -0.19 -9.65 -28.30
C ASP A 302 0.85 -10.01 -29.36
N LYS A 303 0.77 -11.26 -29.85
CA LYS A 303 1.70 -11.82 -30.84
C LYS A 303 1.74 -11.06 -32.17
N HIS A 304 0.78 -10.17 -32.42
CA HIS A 304 0.73 -9.30 -33.60
C HIS A 304 1.52 -7.99 -33.46
N GLN A 305 1.98 -7.61 -32.27
CA GLN A 305 2.83 -6.42 -32.09
C GLN A 305 4.32 -6.74 -32.36
N GLN A 306 4.77 -7.94 -31.99
CA GLN A 306 6.18 -8.39 -32.17
C GLN A 306 6.68 -8.32 -33.63
N THR A 307 5.79 -8.48 -34.62
CA THR A 307 6.16 -8.37 -36.04
C THR A 307 6.45 -6.94 -36.50
N ASN A 308 5.96 -5.92 -35.77
CA ASN A 308 6.22 -4.51 -36.09
C ASN A 308 7.41 -3.95 -35.31
N GLU A 309 7.61 -4.37 -34.07
CA GLU A 309 8.73 -3.91 -33.23
C GLU A 309 10.09 -4.29 -33.82
N GLN A 310 10.23 -5.48 -34.40
CA GLN A 310 11.46 -5.89 -35.09
C GLN A 310 11.79 -4.99 -36.30
N THR A 311 10.77 -4.43 -36.96
CA THR A 311 10.95 -3.49 -38.07
C THR A 311 11.39 -2.12 -37.56
N VAL A 312 10.76 -1.61 -36.50
CA VAL A 312 11.09 -0.30 -35.89
C VAL A 312 12.49 -0.30 -35.26
N ALA A 313 12.86 -1.38 -34.55
CA ALA A 313 14.18 -1.54 -33.94
C ALA A 313 15.35 -1.57 -34.95
N THR A 314 15.06 -1.72 -36.26
CA THR A 314 16.06 -1.68 -37.33
C THR A 314 16.28 -0.26 -37.89
N ILE A 315 15.44 0.72 -37.52
CA ILE A 315 15.45 2.08 -38.12
C ILE A 315 15.91 3.16 -37.12
N CYS A 316 15.78 2.94 -35.81
CA CYS A 316 16.20 3.90 -34.79
C CYS A 316 17.50 3.47 -34.09
N PRO A 317 18.64 4.19 -34.26
CA PRO A 317 19.85 3.92 -33.48
C PRO A 317 19.62 4.27 -32.00
N ALA A 318 20.23 3.49 -31.10
CA ALA A 318 20.00 3.61 -29.66
C ALA A 318 20.41 4.99 -29.12
N ARG A 319 19.43 5.77 -28.65
CA ARG A 319 19.69 6.86 -27.70
C ARG A 319 20.04 6.28 -26.33
N GLU A 320 20.88 7.01 -25.60
CA GLU A 320 21.47 6.55 -24.35
C GLU A 320 20.42 6.40 -23.25
N ARG A 321 20.60 5.37 -22.39
CA ARG A 321 19.74 5.13 -21.23
C ARG A 321 20.09 6.12 -20.12
N THR A 322 19.44 7.27 -20.08
CA THR A 322 19.45 8.15 -18.92
C THR A 322 18.61 7.54 -17.80
N THR A 323 19.22 7.28 -16.65
CA THR A 323 18.52 6.94 -15.41
C THR A 323 17.61 8.10 -14.99
N PRO A 324 16.44 7.83 -14.35
CA PRO A 324 15.67 8.90 -13.72
C PRO A 324 16.52 9.61 -12.64
N PRO A 325 16.41 10.94 -12.49
CA PRO A 325 17.18 11.66 -11.49
C PRO A 325 16.70 11.32 -10.07
N PRO A 326 17.59 11.29 -9.06
CA PRO A 326 17.18 11.20 -7.67
C PRO A 326 16.45 12.47 -7.24
N LEU A 327 15.49 12.35 -6.32
CA LEU A 327 14.82 13.48 -5.68
C LEU A 327 15.83 14.25 -4.80
N SER A 328 16.41 15.33 -5.34
CA SER A 328 17.38 16.16 -4.62
C SER A 328 16.67 17.11 -3.64
N ALA A 329 17.19 17.18 -2.41
CA ALA A 329 16.64 18.03 -1.36
C ALA A 329 16.74 19.55 -1.64
N ALA A 330 15.79 20.29 -1.06
CA ALA A 330 15.82 21.71 -0.67
C ALA A 330 16.48 22.74 -1.62
N SER A 331 15.68 23.69 -2.12
CA SER A 331 16.14 24.86 -2.88
C SER A 331 17.15 25.74 -2.11
N PRO A 332 18.17 26.32 -2.77
CA PRO A 332 19.16 27.17 -2.12
C PRO A 332 18.60 28.56 -1.75
N GLY A 333 19.11 29.12 -0.65
CA GLY A 333 18.55 30.34 -0.03
C GLY A 333 18.86 31.67 -0.73
N ILE A 334 17.96 32.64 -0.52
CA ILE A 334 18.09 34.04 -0.95
C ILE A 334 19.18 34.74 -0.11
N LYS A 335 20.06 35.51 -0.75
CA LYS A 335 21.08 36.34 -0.06
C LYS A 335 20.46 37.64 0.47
N PRO A 336 20.68 38.03 1.74
CA PRO A 336 20.32 39.36 2.23
C PRO A 336 21.29 40.43 1.70
N ALA A 337 20.81 41.67 1.57
CA ALA A 337 21.60 42.83 1.17
C ALA A 337 22.38 43.45 2.36
N ALA A 338 23.42 44.23 2.05
CA ALA A 338 24.32 44.83 3.05
C ALA A 338 24.03 46.33 3.30
N SER A 339 24.08 46.75 4.57
CA SER A 339 24.12 48.16 5.03
C SER A 339 24.50 48.21 6.54
N PRO A 340 24.99 49.34 7.09
CA PRO A 340 26.32 49.27 7.70
C PRO A 340 26.51 49.83 9.12
N GLY A 341 27.61 49.40 9.76
CA GLY A 341 28.48 50.30 10.53
C GLY A 341 28.57 50.13 12.05
N MET A 342 29.78 50.35 12.58
CA MET A 342 30.15 50.53 14.00
C MET A 342 29.93 49.31 14.94
N LYS A 343 30.80 49.02 15.92
CA LYS A 343 32.06 49.63 16.39
C LYS A 343 32.90 48.52 17.04
N ALA A 344 34.24 48.61 16.99
CA ALA A 344 35.14 47.78 17.79
C ALA A 344 36.20 48.67 18.46
N SER A 345 36.59 48.34 19.69
CA SER A 345 37.56 49.10 20.50
C SER A 345 38.71 48.21 20.97
N GLU A 346 39.91 48.62 20.57
CA GLU A 346 41.23 48.15 21.01
C GLU A 346 41.64 48.77 22.39
N PRO A 347 42.83 48.47 22.98
CA PRO A 347 43.73 47.30 22.82
C PRO A 347 44.38 46.78 24.14
N SER A 348 45.30 45.80 24.03
CA SER A 348 46.59 45.68 24.80
C SER A 348 46.57 45.22 26.29
N PRO A 349 47.74 44.90 26.94
CA PRO A 349 48.87 44.06 26.48
C PRO A 349 49.56 43.18 27.58
N THR A 350 50.50 42.30 27.14
CA THR A 350 51.71 41.79 27.89
C THR A 350 51.52 40.93 29.18
N SER A 351 52.42 40.04 29.63
CA SER A 351 53.88 39.84 29.43
C SER A 351 54.38 38.41 29.81
N SER A 352 55.56 38.00 29.27
CA SER A 352 56.60 37.13 29.91
C SER A 352 56.30 35.66 30.30
N SER A 353 57.27 34.74 30.51
CA SER A 353 58.64 34.51 29.96
C SER A 353 59.20 33.13 30.47
N VAL A 354 60.50 32.86 30.24
CA VAL A 354 61.34 31.75 30.79
C VAL A 354 61.28 30.41 30.01
N THR A 355 62.36 29.62 30.16
CA THR A 355 62.81 28.52 29.29
C THR A 355 63.09 27.23 30.06
N LYS A 356 63.18 26.09 29.35
CA LYS A 356 64.29 25.12 29.48
C LYS A 356 64.32 24.07 28.35
N SER A 357 65.51 23.55 28.10
CA SER A 357 65.86 22.54 27.10
C SER A 357 66.36 21.24 27.75
N VAL A 358 66.44 20.14 26.99
CA VAL A 358 67.43 19.05 27.15
C VAL A 358 67.51 18.22 25.84
N GLN A 359 68.62 17.52 25.62
CA GLN A 359 68.98 16.79 24.39
C GLN A 359 68.71 15.27 24.50
N GLY A 360 68.78 14.50 23.39
CA GLY A 360 68.56 13.04 23.47
C GLY A 360 68.69 12.18 22.18
N THR A 361 69.70 12.44 21.33
CA THR A 361 70.38 11.51 20.39
C THR A 361 69.79 10.13 20.02
N SER A 362 69.62 9.89 18.71
CA SER A 362 69.62 8.56 18.04
C SER A 362 71.00 7.86 18.10
N PRO A 363 71.20 6.57 17.72
CA PRO A 363 71.26 6.20 16.28
C PRO A 363 70.89 4.75 15.85
N SER A 364 70.69 4.60 14.52
CA SER A 364 71.04 3.46 13.64
C SER A 364 70.72 1.99 14.02
N GLY A 365 69.96 1.33 13.14
CA GLY A 365 69.97 -0.11 12.86
C GLY A 365 69.61 -0.31 11.37
N ASN A 366 70.21 -1.28 10.67
CA ASN A 366 70.17 -1.37 9.20
C ASN A 366 69.97 -2.82 8.72
N SER A 367 69.79 -3.01 7.41
CA SER A 367 69.79 -4.29 6.66
C SER A 367 68.56 -5.22 6.89
N GLU A 368 68.11 -6.04 5.92
CA GLU A 368 68.50 -6.13 4.50
C GLU A 368 67.39 -6.62 3.56
N ARG A 369 67.70 -6.57 2.26
CA ARG A 369 66.85 -6.92 1.10
C ARG A 369 66.62 -8.42 0.95
N GLU A 370 65.59 -8.79 0.18
CA GLU A 370 65.87 -9.49 -1.08
C GLU A 370 64.85 -9.12 -2.17
N GLU A 371 65.32 -9.02 -3.42
CA GLU A 371 64.52 -8.83 -4.63
C GLU A 371 64.72 -10.06 -5.52
N ASN A 372 63.73 -10.45 -6.34
CA ASN A 372 64.01 -10.92 -7.70
C ASN A 372 62.80 -10.88 -8.63
N ASN A 373 63.05 -10.92 -9.94
CA ASN A 373 62.20 -10.29 -10.95
C ASN A 373 62.05 -11.11 -12.26
N SER A 374 60.98 -10.81 -13.00
CA SER A 374 60.85 -10.85 -14.48
C SER A 374 60.92 -12.17 -15.29
N GLY A 375 59.87 -12.37 -16.12
CA GLY A 375 60.02 -12.61 -17.57
C GLY A 375 59.73 -14.02 -18.12
N GLY A 376 59.01 -14.15 -19.26
CA GLY A 376 58.83 -15.46 -19.92
C GLY A 376 57.76 -15.69 -21.00
N LEU A 377 57.57 -14.76 -21.94
CA LEU A 377 56.83 -14.86 -23.24
C LEU A 377 56.27 -16.22 -23.76
N SER A 378 54.95 -16.20 -24.09
CA SER A 378 54.36 -16.52 -25.43
C SER A 378 53.75 -17.91 -25.81
N GLN A 379 52.88 -17.84 -26.84
CA GLN A 379 52.29 -18.85 -27.75
C GLN A 379 51.14 -19.79 -27.28
N GLY A 380 49.93 -19.47 -27.78
CA GLY A 380 49.31 -20.25 -28.88
C GLY A 380 48.49 -21.53 -28.56
N GLY A 381 47.18 -21.51 -28.82
CA GLY A 381 46.36 -22.73 -28.79
C GLY A 381 44.86 -22.52 -29.02
N SER A 382 44.40 -22.52 -30.27
CA SER A 382 42.97 -22.45 -30.62
C SER A 382 42.43 -23.83 -31.02
N MET A 383 41.34 -24.30 -30.39
CA MET A 383 40.54 -25.41 -30.91
C MET A 383 39.02 -25.19 -30.73
N ARG A 384 38.36 -24.95 -31.86
CA ARG A 384 36.92 -25.22 -32.03
C ARG A 384 36.64 -26.71 -31.91
N ARG A 385 35.44 -27.09 -31.45
CA ARG A 385 34.78 -28.34 -31.88
C ARG A 385 33.41 -28.03 -32.46
N LYS A 386 33.06 -28.67 -33.57
CA LYS A 386 31.74 -28.65 -34.22
C LYS A 386 31.10 -30.02 -34.10
N SER A 387 29.82 -30.08 -33.77
CA SER A 387 28.86 -31.14 -34.14
C SER A 387 27.48 -30.47 -34.18
N ALA A 388 26.92 -30.11 -35.34
CA ALA A 388 26.31 -30.99 -36.35
C ALA A 388 24.88 -31.42 -35.97
N ALA A 389 23.91 -31.02 -36.78
CA ALA A 389 22.48 -31.21 -36.53
C ALA A 389 21.92 -32.47 -37.20
N LYS A 390 20.69 -32.87 -36.83
CA LYS A 390 19.88 -33.79 -37.64
C LYS A 390 18.39 -33.46 -37.51
N LEU A 391 17.69 -33.36 -38.63
CA LEU A 391 16.23 -33.26 -38.67
C LEU A 391 15.57 -34.62 -38.38
N GLY A 392 14.35 -34.58 -37.85
CA GLY A 392 13.45 -35.72 -37.76
C GLY A 392 12.00 -35.27 -37.67
N GLN A 393 11.31 -35.17 -38.79
CA GLN A 393 9.85 -35.05 -38.81
C GLN A 393 9.22 -36.43 -38.60
N THR A 394 8.24 -36.50 -37.69
CA THR A 394 7.09 -37.41 -37.80
C THR A 394 5.97 -36.81 -36.97
N GLY A 395 4.78 -36.66 -37.57
CA GLY A 395 3.57 -36.26 -36.84
C GLY A 395 2.74 -37.48 -36.45
N SER A 396 2.07 -37.41 -35.31
CA SER A 396 0.87 -38.20 -35.04
C SER A 396 -0.07 -37.41 -34.13
N THR A 397 -1.33 -37.81 -34.08
CA THR A 397 -2.45 -36.96 -33.62
C THR A 397 -2.85 -37.19 -32.17
N ARG A 398 -3.32 -36.10 -31.53
CA ARG A 398 -4.33 -36.03 -30.45
C ARG A 398 -4.25 -37.05 -29.30
N GLU A 399 -4.20 -36.52 -28.07
CA GLU A 399 -5.38 -36.65 -27.20
C GLU A 399 -5.48 -35.47 -26.21
N LEU A 400 -6.66 -35.30 -25.61
CA LEU A 400 -6.97 -34.26 -24.62
C LEU A 400 -6.98 -34.88 -23.22
N SER A 401 -6.27 -34.30 -22.26
CA SER A 401 -6.52 -34.58 -20.84
C SER A 401 -6.49 -33.30 -19.99
N THR A 402 -7.45 -33.24 -19.07
CA THR A 402 -7.74 -32.13 -18.15
C THR A 402 -6.51 -31.64 -17.38
N GLY A 403 -6.35 -30.33 -17.27
CA GLY A 403 -5.36 -29.71 -16.39
C GLY A 403 -5.55 -30.14 -14.93
N LYS A 404 -4.44 -30.46 -14.24
CA LYS A 404 -4.46 -31.06 -12.90
C LYS A 404 -3.79 -30.12 -11.89
N SER A 405 -4.56 -29.64 -10.92
CA SER A 405 -4.06 -28.77 -9.84
C SER A 405 -2.90 -29.43 -9.09
N ARG A 406 -1.80 -28.69 -8.89
CA ARG A 406 -0.60 -29.17 -8.19
C ARG A 406 -0.66 -28.87 -6.70
N SER A 407 -1.40 -29.69 -5.95
CA SER A 407 -1.29 -29.74 -4.49
C SER A 407 0.06 -30.34 -4.07
N LEU A 408 0.90 -29.57 -3.36
CA LEU A 408 2.16 -30.05 -2.77
C LEU A 408 1.99 -30.28 -1.27
N SER A 409 1.51 -31.48 -0.90
CA SER A 409 1.48 -31.94 0.49
C SER A 409 2.88 -32.36 0.97
N LEU A 410 3.38 -31.79 2.07
CA LEU A 410 4.65 -32.17 2.67
C LEU A 410 4.47 -33.23 3.78
N ASN A 411 5.33 -34.24 3.77
CA ASN A 411 5.33 -35.31 4.77
C ASN A 411 5.87 -34.82 6.12
N LYS A 412 5.29 -35.32 7.22
CA LYS A 412 5.90 -35.21 8.56
C LYS A 412 6.97 -36.29 8.74
N SER A 413 8.12 -35.90 9.31
CA SER A 413 9.17 -36.82 9.76
C SER A 413 8.72 -37.63 10.99
N PRO A 414 9.16 -38.88 11.17
CA PRO A 414 8.71 -39.72 12.27
C PRO A 414 9.45 -39.42 13.59
N GLY A 415 8.68 -39.24 14.68
CA GLY A 415 9.16 -39.31 16.06
C GLY A 415 8.97 -40.72 16.64
N SER A 416 9.88 -41.14 17.53
CA SER A 416 9.88 -42.51 18.06
C SER A 416 8.88 -42.73 19.20
N ALA A 417 8.20 -43.88 19.18
CA ALA A 417 7.52 -44.46 20.33
C ALA A 417 7.79 -45.96 20.37
N ARG A 418 7.98 -46.52 21.58
CA ARG A 418 8.27 -47.94 21.82
C ARG A 418 7.00 -48.75 22.08
N GLU A 419 7.12 -50.06 21.97
CA GLU A 419 6.04 -51.03 22.18
C GLU A 419 5.52 -51.05 23.63
N ALA A 420 4.21 -51.25 23.77
CA ALA A 420 3.61 -52.05 24.83
C ALA A 420 2.30 -52.64 24.30
N ALA A 421 2.11 -53.96 24.37
CA ALA A 421 0.98 -54.65 23.75
C ALA A 421 0.20 -55.49 24.77
N ALA A 422 -1.12 -55.23 24.87
CA ALA A 422 -2.19 -56.15 25.30
C ALA A 422 -3.51 -55.36 25.43
N SER A 423 -4.71 -55.94 25.34
CA SER A 423 -5.23 -57.11 24.60
C SER A 423 -6.76 -57.16 24.81
N ALA A 424 -7.46 -57.92 23.95
CA ALA A 424 -8.77 -58.54 24.20
C ALA A 424 -10.07 -57.69 24.31
N ARG A 425 -10.97 -57.98 23.34
CA ARG A 425 -12.45 -58.19 23.47
C ARG A 425 -13.35 -56.93 23.55
N GLU A 426 -14.27 -56.69 22.60
CA GLU A 426 -15.43 -57.48 22.08
C GLU A 426 -16.73 -57.24 22.88
N GLY A 427 -17.85 -56.98 22.18
CA GLY A 427 -19.20 -56.79 22.76
C GLY A 427 -19.88 -55.45 22.40
N THR A 428 -20.16 -55.15 21.12
CA THR A 428 -21.40 -55.47 20.35
C THR A 428 -22.73 -54.87 20.85
N SER A 429 -23.45 -54.18 19.94
CA SER A 429 -24.91 -53.84 19.97
C SER A 429 -25.40 -52.85 21.05
N ALA A 430 -26.54 -52.16 20.92
CA ALA A 430 -27.28 -51.65 19.74
C ALA A 430 -28.28 -50.55 20.17
N SER A 431 -28.75 -49.72 19.24
CA SER A 431 -29.75 -48.64 19.41
C SER A 431 -31.20 -49.17 19.33
N PRO A 432 -32.27 -48.32 19.34
CA PRO A 432 -32.71 -47.23 20.24
C PRO A 432 -34.12 -47.62 20.81
N PRO A 433 -35.27 -46.86 20.80
CA PRO A 433 -35.56 -45.41 20.79
C PRO A 433 -36.70 -44.90 21.73
N ARG A 434 -36.91 -43.56 21.69
CA ARG A 434 -38.21 -42.83 21.73
C ARG A 434 -39.09 -42.71 23.00
N SER A 435 -39.16 -41.45 23.46
CA SER A 435 -40.40 -40.63 23.67
C SER A 435 -41.39 -40.94 24.81
N LYS A 436 -41.74 -39.88 25.56
CA LYS A 436 -43.08 -39.21 25.56
C LYS A 436 -43.03 -37.92 26.40
N GLY A 437 -44.04 -37.06 26.24
CA GLY A 437 -44.24 -35.84 27.04
C GLY A 437 -45.69 -35.70 27.51
N LYS A 438 -46.07 -34.49 27.95
CA LYS A 438 -47.28 -34.09 28.73
C LYS A 438 -47.08 -34.15 30.26
N GLN A 439 -47.74 -33.32 31.09
CA GLN A 439 -48.27 -31.94 30.96
C GLN A 439 -48.76 -31.48 32.37
N SER A 440 -49.18 -30.21 32.51
CA SER A 440 -50.00 -29.68 33.63
C SER A 440 -49.26 -29.45 34.97
N THR A 441 -49.70 -28.57 35.89
CA THR A 441 -50.96 -27.80 36.00
C THR A 441 -50.79 -26.48 36.79
N VAL A 442 -51.56 -25.44 36.40
CA VAL A 442 -52.28 -24.46 37.28
C VAL A 442 -51.48 -23.42 38.12
N SER A 443 -51.66 -22.15 37.72
CA SER A 443 -51.61 -20.90 38.52
C SER A 443 -53.06 -20.55 39.00
N PRO A 444 -53.48 -19.34 39.48
CA PRO A 444 -52.78 -18.07 39.79
C PRO A 444 -53.22 -17.44 41.15
N VAL A 445 -52.99 -16.12 41.38
CA VAL A 445 -53.98 -15.07 41.78
C VAL A 445 -53.28 -13.72 42.14
N SER A 446 -53.95 -12.60 41.90
CA SER A 446 -53.55 -11.18 42.16
C SER A 446 -54.71 -10.46 42.93
N PRO A 447 -54.91 -9.10 43.00
CA PRO A 447 -54.11 -7.90 42.69
C PRO A 447 -53.93 -7.02 43.98
N SER A 448 -54.25 -5.72 44.22
CA SER A 448 -54.80 -4.56 43.47
C SER A 448 -54.65 -3.18 44.15
N VAL A 449 -54.12 -2.20 43.40
CA VAL A 449 -54.60 -0.80 43.17
C VAL A 449 -55.02 0.15 44.33
N THR A 450 -54.38 1.34 44.41
CA THR A 450 -54.88 2.74 44.70
C THR A 450 -53.66 3.67 45.01
N SER A 451 -53.73 5.00 45.23
CA SER A 451 -54.30 6.20 44.51
C SER A 451 -53.84 7.49 45.25
N GLY A 452 -53.72 8.72 44.72
CA GLY A 452 -53.93 9.31 43.38
C GLY A 452 -53.85 10.87 43.42
N THR A 453 -53.95 11.55 42.25
CA THR A 453 -54.18 13.01 42.00
C THR A 453 -53.30 14.11 42.65
N SER A 454 -52.67 14.98 41.83
CA SER A 454 -52.86 16.47 41.77
C SER A 454 -51.63 17.29 41.30
N SER A 455 -51.85 18.54 40.88
CA SER A 455 -50.89 19.60 40.45
C SER A 455 -51.63 20.95 40.41
N PRO A 456 -51.01 22.14 40.16
CA PRO A 456 -49.60 22.58 40.23
C PRO A 456 -49.38 23.82 41.15
N ALA A 457 -48.15 24.35 41.28
CA ALA A 457 -47.86 25.65 41.94
C ALA A 457 -46.62 26.37 41.34
N LYS A 458 -46.41 27.65 41.68
CA LYS A 458 -45.41 28.58 41.07
C LYS A 458 -44.31 29.06 42.04
N SER A 459 -43.28 29.68 41.44
CA SER A 459 -42.13 30.44 41.99
C SER A 459 -42.43 31.51 43.05
N PRO A 460 -41.41 31.90 43.83
CA PRO A 460 -40.70 33.19 43.63
C PRO A 460 -39.15 32.99 43.48
N ALA A 461 -38.27 33.88 43.00
CA ALA A 461 -38.14 35.36 43.00
C ALA A 461 -37.74 35.97 44.37
N ALA A 462 -36.88 37.00 44.51
CA ALA A 462 -35.81 37.60 43.66
C ALA A 462 -34.95 38.54 44.56
N ASN A 463 -33.77 39.01 44.09
CA ASN A 463 -33.03 40.26 44.47
C ASN A 463 -31.52 40.15 44.12
N ASN A 464 -30.74 41.22 43.89
CA ASN A 464 -30.97 42.45 43.11
C ASN A 464 -29.61 43.15 42.80
N ASP A 465 -29.65 44.35 42.17
CA ASP A 465 -28.53 45.25 41.80
C ASP A 465 -27.68 44.74 40.61
N GLY A 466 -27.23 45.54 39.62
CA GLY A 466 -27.38 46.98 39.30
C GLY A 466 -26.16 47.43 38.48
N PHE A 467 -26.25 47.84 37.21
CA PHE A 467 -26.48 49.23 36.77
C PHE A 467 -26.81 49.33 35.24
N GLU A 468 -26.90 50.56 34.70
CA GLU A 468 -27.56 50.96 33.45
C GLU A 468 -26.78 50.79 32.12
N GLU A 469 -27.47 51.01 31.00
CA GLU A 469 -27.01 50.93 29.60
C GLU A 469 -26.26 52.18 29.10
N VAL A 470 -25.35 52.02 28.13
CA VAL A 470 -25.04 53.03 27.09
C VAL A 470 -24.71 52.31 25.76
N GLU A 471 -25.20 52.81 24.63
CA GLU A 471 -24.92 52.26 23.29
C GLU A 471 -23.48 52.48 22.82
N GLY A 472 -22.93 51.59 21.96
CA GLY A 472 -21.58 51.74 21.41
C GLY A 472 -21.21 50.80 20.26
N ALA A 473 -21.46 51.26 19.02
CA ALA A 473 -20.95 50.87 17.69
C ALA A 473 -20.15 49.54 17.47
N PRO A 474 -20.41 48.80 16.36
CA PRO A 474 -19.67 47.58 16.01
C PRO A 474 -18.24 47.86 15.53
N CYS A 475 -17.27 47.13 16.09
CA CYS A 475 -15.87 47.16 15.63
C CYS A 475 -15.58 46.07 14.58
N LYS A 476 -14.49 46.25 13.82
CA LYS A 476 -14.25 45.59 12.52
C LYS A 476 -13.48 44.27 12.64
N PRO A 477 -13.66 43.31 11.71
CA PRO A 477 -12.73 42.18 11.56
C PRO A 477 -11.35 42.67 11.09
N ASN A 478 -10.29 41.98 11.52
CA ASN A 478 -8.92 42.26 11.06
C ASN A 478 -8.74 41.90 9.58
N LYS A 479 -7.95 42.71 8.88
CA LYS A 479 -7.47 42.42 7.52
C LYS A 479 -6.08 41.79 7.59
N GLU A 480 -5.93 40.53 7.18
CA GLU A 480 -4.62 39.97 6.81
C GLU A 480 -4.75 38.69 5.96
N SER A 481 -5.31 38.83 4.75
CA SER A 481 -5.40 37.76 3.74
C SER A 481 -5.85 38.29 2.36
N SER A 482 -5.09 39.23 1.79
CA SER A 482 -5.32 39.76 0.43
C SER A 482 -3.99 40.14 -0.22
N ASN A 483 -3.27 39.15 -0.75
CA ASN A 483 -1.97 39.32 -1.45
C ASN A 483 -1.56 38.07 -2.27
N LEU A 484 -2.51 37.25 -2.73
CA LEU A 484 -2.24 36.06 -3.57
C LEU A 484 -3.00 36.08 -4.91
N ASP A 485 -4.16 36.75 -4.98
CA ASP A 485 -4.92 36.88 -6.24
C ASP A 485 -4.27 37.85 -7.25
N ASP A 486 -3.53 38.85 -6.76
CA ASP A 486 -2.88 39.89 -7.60
C ASP A 486 -1.64 39.40 -8.36
N GLU A 487 -0.99 38.30 -7.93
CA GLU A 487 0.10 37.68 -8.71
C GLU A 487 -0.44 36.76 -9.83
N LEU A 488 -1.55 36.06 -9.56
CA LEU A 488 -2.22 35.22 -10.57
C LEU A 488 -2.70 36.06 -11.77
N GLN A 489 -3.33 37.22 -11.54
CA GLN A 489 -3.81 38.09 -12.62
C GLN A 489 -2.71 38.70 -13.49
N LYS A 490 -1.45 38.77 -13.03
CA LYS A 490 -0.31 39.16 -13.89
C LYS A 490 0.10 38.04 -14.85
N SER A 491 0.14 36.80 -14.38
CA SER A 491 0.55 35.64 -15.19
C SER A 491 -0.35 35.40 -16.41
N GLU A 492 -1.66 35.66 -16.28
CA GLU A 492 -2.62 35.57 -17.40
C GLU A 492 -2.49 36.71 -18.43
N HIS A 493 -1.76 37.78 -18.11
CA HIS A 493 -1.64 38.95 -18.97
C HIS A 493 -0.37 38.96 -19.81
N GLU A 494 0.71 38.34 -19.34
CA GLU A 494 1.94 38.12 -20.12
C GLU A 494 1.79 36.93 -21.08
N SER A 495 1.18 35.83 -20.64
CA SER A 495 0.91 34.63 -21.46
C SER A 495 -0.10 34.84 -22.62
N LYS A 496 -0.78 35.99 -22.66
CA LYS A 496 -1.58 36.45 -23.82
C LYS A 496 -0.77 37.29 -24.82
N LYS A 497 0.44 37.74 -24.47
CA LYS A 497 1.25 38.64 -25.29
C LYS A 497 2.18 37.90 -26.25
N GLU A 498 2.73 36.76 -25.84
CA GLU A 498 3.56 35.90 -26.71
C GLU A 498 2.76 35.22 -27.84
N LYS A 499 1.42 35.19 -27.78
CA LYS A 499 0.57 34.53 -28.78
C LYS A 499 0.15 35.40 -29.97
N ASP A 500 0.50 36.69 -29.98
CA ASP A 500 0.26 37.59 -31.11
C ASP A 500 1.54 37.94 -31.90
N GLU A 501 2.72 37.38 -31.54
CA GLU A 501 3.98 37.56 -32.29
C GLU A 501 4.41 36.32 -33.12
N GLU A 502 3.68 35.20 -33.08
CA GLU A 502 3.93 34.01 -33.92
C GLU A 502 2.73 33.71 -34.84
N LYS A 503 2.48 34.58 -35.84
CA LYS A 503 1.39 34.39 -36.81
C LYS A 503 1.58 35.12 -38.15
#